data_AF-A0A4S8KMX9-F1
#
_entry.id   AF-A0A4S8KMX9-F1
#
_cell.length_a   1.000
_cell.length_b   1.000
_cell.length_c   1.000
_cell.angle_alpha   90.00
_cell.angle_beta   90.00
_cell.angle_gamma   90.00
#
_symmetry.space_group_name_H-M   'P 1'
#
loop_
_entity.id
_entity.type
_entity.pdbx_description
1 polymer ?
#
loop_
_entity_poly.entity_id
_entity_poly.type
_entity_poly.pdbx_seq_one_letter_code
_entity_poly.pdbx_strand_id
1 'polypeptide(L)'
;MGHEIVAHTWQFDASVVAQMLSPKQLKKDVQPGTYHPIGDYDCLIDQEFVQNALAACKLPTPPTLVAAERPNYVQFLNHCVDNCESAYIVAYRKSTEKGLFGRLQKPGLHWWAGLTFFEYNKQTGDGVGGAEPVEPDFVGARRKPDKRDQCYWAPPGPEAGILWAGEVNYKWPELIRQATTYARAMNSAVPMRLFSVVIGVNHSEKTLRFLIFHRGGLTISEALDLKTEAGCRAVQKIMFSVYLWQKPRDAGFPAFINGHDCVLPDPRDLKIKLDFKVTTHLYHAPSVRGRGSFVVSLTLVTPNDTTKSPPPNGATKSPPYNLRAQKAYTTSMNAGKVCPLIGPMSLPQVKAASTDIRPICPTRYHEVELVITPPSTCIKKEVSTLDDLLRYPLVAKFSWPSRKKRALEPAVYNASVSDLGTPVHLMSFEVTLSDGSGWSNAYFLPTSSEARDAFFSLSGNTSEDTFEDPDHRSMWVTVFVGDGESLENCTSALDLCECLLQAALGELNVSAY
;
A
#
# COMPACT_ATOMS: atom_id res chain seq x y z
N MET A 1 -14.92 8.08 -10.81
CA MET A 1 -13.82 7.77 -9.85
C MET A 1 -14.33 7.24 -8.51
N GLY A 2 -15.42 7.77 -7.92
CA GLY A 2 -15.96 7.23 -6.65
C GLY A 2 -16.46 5.78 -6.71
N HIS A 3 -16.84 5.26 -7.89
CA HIS A 3 -17.37 3.91 -8.08
C HIS A 3 -16.48 2.77 -7.53
N GLU A 4 -15.16 2.98 -7.43
CA GLU A 4 -14.23 1.96 -6.94
C GLU A 4 -14.55 1.52 -5.50
N ILE A 5 -15.07 2.43 -4.66
CA ILE A 5 -15.27 2.19 -3.22
C ILE A 5 -16.73 2.20 -2.75
N VAL A 6 -17.70 2.50 -3.63
CA VAL A 6 -19.12 2.69 -3.24
C VAL A 6 -19.69 1.48 -2.50
N ALA A 7 -19.51 0.28 -3.02
CA ALA A 7 -20.03 -0.95 -2.41
C ALA A 7 -19.22 -1.46 -1.21
N HIS A 8 -18.10 -0.81 -0.88
CA HIS A 8 -17.16 -1.24 0.17
C HIS A 8 -16.76 -0.09 1.08
N THR A 9 -17.76 0.67 1.50
CA THR A 9 -17.58 1.72 2.51
C THR A 9 -18.19 1.26 3.83
N TRP A 10 -17.38 1.27 4.89
CA TRP A 10 -17.73 0.75 6.21
C TRP A 10 -17.62 1.85 7.26
N GLN A 11 -18.67 2.10 8.03
CA GLN A 11 -18.70 3.10 9.10
C GLN A 11 -18.52 2.45 10.47
N PHE A 12 -17.69 3.07 11.31
CA PHE A 12 -17.48 2.65 12.69
C PHE A 12 -17.39 3.84 13.65
N ASP A 13 -17.65 3.57 14.92
CA ASP A 13 -17.45 4.50 16.02
C ASP A 13 -15.99 4.96 16.14
N ALA A 14 -15.81 6.17 16.67
CA ALA A 14 -14.49 6.76 16.88
C ALA A 14 -13.55 5.88 17.72
N SER A 15 -14.09 5.13 18.69
CA SER A 15 -13.29 4.22 19.53
C SER A 15 -12.72 3.05 18.72
N VAL A 16 -13.52 2.46 17.83
CA VAL A 16 -13.08 1.36 16.96
C VAL A 16 -12.08 1.88 15.94
N VAL A 17 -12.34 3.05 15.33
CA VAL A 17 -11.38 3.71 14.42
C VAL A 17 -10.05 4.02 15.12
N ALA A 18 -10.09 4.45 16.38
CA ALA A 18 -8.89 4.67 17.19
C ALA A 18 -8.10 3.37 17.41
N GLN A 19 -8.76 2.22 17.59
CA GLN A 19 -8.10 0.92 17.69
C GLN A 19 -7.48 0.49 16.35
N MET A 20 -8.23 0.66 15.24
CA MET A 20 -7.78 0.39 13.88
C MET A 20 -6.51 1.18 13.51
N LEU A 21 -6.39 2.41 14.02
CA LEU A 21 -5.22 3.25 13.83
C LEU A 21 -4.22 3.22 14.98
N SER A 22 -4.39 2.39 16.02
CA SER A 22 -3.42 2.27 17.11
C SER A 22 -2.35 1.22 16.77
N PRO A 23 -1.11 1.31 17.32
CA PRO A 23 -0.25 0.13 17.42
C PRO A 23 -1.00 -1.00 18.11
N LYS A 24 -0.81 -2.21 17.61
CA LYS A 24 -1.60 -3.38 18.02
C LYS A 24 -0.79 -4.67 17.91
N GLN A 25 -1.20 -5.69 18.66
CA GLN A 25 -0.64 -7.05 18.64
C GLN A 25 -1.78 -8.06 18.70
N LEU A 26 -1.68 -9.14 17.93
CA LEU A 26 -2.65 -10.22 17.98
C LEU A 26 -2.67 -10.85 19.39
N LYS A 27 -3.87 -11.08 19.93
CA LYS A 27 -4.05 -11.74 21.23
C LYS A 27 -3.59 -13.19 21.18
N LYS A 28 -3.09 -13.70 22.31
CA LYS A 28 -2.46 -15.04 22.41
C LYS A 28 -3.45 -16.21 22.26
N ASP A 29 -4.72 -15.98 22.58
CA ASP A 29 -5.80 -16.95 22.61
C ASP A 29 -6.61 -17.02 21.30
N VAL A 30 -6.27 -16.17 20.33
CA VAL A 30 -6.94 -16.15 19.03
C VAL A 30 -6.44 -17.32 18.18
N GLN A 31 -7.38 -17.95 17.47
CA GLN A 31 -7.07 -19.08 16.59
C GLN A 31 -6.07 -18.68 15.49
N PRO A 32 -5.15 -19.56 15.09
CA PRO A 32 -4.23 -19.27 14.00
C PRO A 32 -4.99 -18.90 12.72
N GLY A 33 -4.65 -17.76 12.12
CA GLY A 33 -5.27 -17.29 10.90
C GLY A 33 -4.56 -16.09 10.29
N THR A 34 -4.96 -15.74 9.07
CA THR A 34 -4.45 -14.53 8.41
C THR A 34 -5.39 -13.34 8.62
N TYR A 35 -6.70 -13.59 8.69
CA TYR A 35 -7.75 -12.56 8.77
C TYR A 35 -8.28 -12.45 10.18
N HIS A 36 -7.81 -11.43 10.87
CA HIS A 36 -8.24 -11.11 12.22
C HIS A 36 -8.97 -9.76 12.20
N PRO A 37 -10.24 -9.70 12.63
CA PRO A 37 -10.92 -8.43 12.88
C PRO A 37 -10.22 -7.67 14.01
N ILE A 38 -10.53 -6.38 14.18
CA ILE A 38 -9.88 -5.55 15.19
C ILE A 38 -10.06 -6.07 16.63
N GLY A 39 -11.18 -6.75 16.91
CA GLY A 39 -11.46 -7.35 18.22
C GLY A 39 -10.48 -8.45 18.66
N ASP A 40 -9.73 -9.04 17.71
CA ASP A 40 -8.71 -10.06 17.97
C ASP A 40 -7.36 -9.46 18.41
N TYR A 41 -7.25 -8.13 18.43
CA TYR A 41 -6.00 -7.44 18.77
C TYR A 41 -6.09 -6.74 20.13
N ASP A 42 -4.99 -6.80 20.87
CA ASP A 42 -4.74 -5.81 21.92
C ASP A 42 -4.24 -4.53 21.25
N CYS A 43 -4.82 -3.38 21.61
CA CYS A 43 -4.46 -2.09 21.06
C CYS A 43 -3.79 -1.21 22.12
N LEU A 44 -2.72 -0.51 21.73
CA LEU A 44 -1.98 0.39 22.63
C LEU A 44 -2.86 1.53 23.14
N ILE A 45 -3.77 2.07 22.32
CA ILE A 45 -4.70 3.12 22.74
C ILE A 45 -5.52 2.69 23.95
N ASP A 46 -5.88 1.41 24.08
CA ASP A 46 -6.73 0.90 25.16
C ASP A 46 -5.95 0.56 26.44
N GLN A 47 -4.62 0.66 26.43
CA GLN A 47 -3.82 0.42 27.62
C GLN A 47 -4.13 1.48 28.69
N GLU A 48 -4.30 1.04 29.93
CA GLU A 48 -4.75 1.90 31.04
C GLU A 48 -3.86 3.15 31.20
N PHE A 49 -2.53 2.99 31.09
CA PHE A 49 -1.60 4.11 31.22
C PHE A 49 -1.73 5.14 30.07
N VAL A 50 -2.16 4.70 28.89
CA VAL A 50 -2.41 5.53 27.71
C VAL A 50 -3.74 6.25 27.83
N GLN A 51 -4.81 5.54 28.22
CA GLN A 51 -6.11 6.14 28.50
C GLN A 51 -6.03 7.20 29.60
N ASN A 52 -5.31 6.90 30.69
CA ASN A 52 -5.07 7.85 31.78
C ASN A 52 -4.28 9.08 31.33
N ALA A 53 -3.31 8.91 30.42
CA ALA A 53 -2.55 10.03 29.87
C ALA A 53 -3.41 10.93 28.96
N LEU A 54 -4.26 10.32 28.13
CA LEU A 54 -5.20 11.04 27.26
C LEU A 54 -6.28 11.77 28.08
N ALA A 55 -6.82 11.11 29.12
CA ALA A 55 -7.84 11.69 30.00
C ALA A 55 -7.33 12.91 30.78
N ALA A 56 -6.03 12.95 31.09
CA ALA A 56 -5.38 14.06 31.78
C ALA A 56 -5.13 15.28 30.87
N CYS A 57 -5.27 15.14 29.54
CA CYS A 57 -5.07 16.23 28.61
C CYS A 57 -6.25 17.20 28.61
N LYS A 58 -5.95 18.47 28.30
CA LYS A 58 -6.97 19.49 28.13
C LYS A 58 -7.90 19.09 26.98
N LEU A 59 -9.17 19.44 27.11
CA LEU A 59 -10.10 19.30 26.00
C LEU A 59 -9.65 20.24 24.87
N PRO A 60 -9.59 19.78 23.61
CA PRO A 60 -9.35 20.68 22.49
C PRO A 60 -10.44 21.74 22.44
N THR A 61 -10.06 22.99 22.22
CA THR A 61 -11.04 24.07 22.01
C THR A 61 -11.77 23.82 20.70
N PRO A 62 -13.11 23.76 20.68
CA PRO A 62 -13.87 23.66 19.44
C PRO A 62 -13.44 24.74 18.42
N PRO A 63 -13.31 24.41 17.13
CA PRO A 63 -12.94 25.39 16.12
C PRO A 63 -13.97 26.52 16.05
N THR A 64 -13.50 27.74 15.81
CA THR A 64 -14.41 28.87 15.53
C THR A 64 -14.91 28.74 14.10
N LEU A 65 -16.20 28.52 13.90
CA LEU A 65 -16.75 28.19 12.57
C LEU A 65 -17.34 29.45 11.93
N VAL A 66 -16.45 30.34 11.45
CA VAL A 66 -16.72 31.61 10.76
C VAL A 66 -16.00 31.67 9.41
N ALA A 67 -16.45 32.50 8.48
CA ALA A 67 -16.14 32.56 7.04
C ALA A 67 -14.69 32.38 6.55
N ALA A 68 -13.66 32.47 7.40
CA ALA A 68 -12.28 32.07 7.08
C ALA A 68 -11.98 30.70 7.70
N GLU A 69 -12.53 29.63 7.12
CA GLU A 69 -12.83 28.38 7.84
C GLU A 69 -11.69 27.36 7.85
N ARG A 70 -10.89 27.28 6.78
CA ARG A 70 -9.74 26.35 6.70
C ARG A 70 -8.70 26.60 7.79
N PRO A 71 -8.28 27.86 8.08
CA PRO A 71 -7.40 28.15 9.19
C PRO A 71 -7.93 27.67 10.55
N ASN A 72 -9.25 27.71 10.77
CA ASN A 72 -9.85 27.29 12.04
C ASN A 72 -9.78 25.77 12.24
N TYR A 73 -10.00 24.99 11.18
CA TYR A 73 -9.81 23.54 11.23
C TYR A 73 -8.35 23.16 11.47
N VAL A 74 -7.43 23.81 10.76
CA VAL A 74 -6.00 23.62 10.93
C VAL A 74 -5.54 23.95 12.35
N GLN A 75 -6.01 25.07 12.93
CA GLN A 75 -5.72 25.45 14.31
C GLN A 75 -6.23 24.42 15.30
N PHE A 76 -7.46 23.93 15.11
CA PHE A 76 -8.04 22.86 15.93
C PHE A 76 -7.21 21.58 15.85
N LEU A 77 -6.83 21.13 14.65
CA LEU A 77 -6.00 19.95 14.46
C LEU A 77 -4.62 20.10 15.12
N ASN A 78 -4.00 21.27 15.03
CA ASN A 78 -2.73 21.54 15.72
C ASN A 78 -2.87 21.54 17.24
N HIS A 79 -3.95 22.11 17.80
CA HIS A 79 -4.24 21.99 19.23
C HIS A 79 -4.40 20.51 19.63
N CYS A 80 -5.04 19.69 18.79
CA CYS A 80 -5.10 18.25 19.02
C CYS A 80 -3.70 17.60 19.01
N VAL A 81 -2.80 18.01 18.12
CA VAL A 81 -1.40 17.52 18.12
C VAL A 81 -0.67 17.93 19.41
N ASP A 82 -0.77 19.18 19.86
CA ASP A 82 -0.10 19.66 21.07
C ASP A 82 -0.55 18.87 22.32
N ASN A 83 -1.85 18.56 22.38
CA ASN A 83 -2.43 17.70 23.41
C ASN A 83 -1.94 16.25 23.28
N CYS A 84 -1.86 15.70 22.05
CA CYS A 84 -1.28 14.38 21.80
C CYS A 84 0.17 14.30 22.27
N GLU A 85 0.97 15.34 22.02
CA GLU A 85 2.37 15.39 22.45
C GLU A 85 2.47 15.35 23.98
N SER A 86 1.66 16.16 24.65
CA SER A 86 1.56 16.18 26.11
C SER A 86 1.15 14.82 26.68
N ALA A 87 0.11 14.19 26.09
CA ALA A 87 -0.34 12.85 26.45
C ALA A 87 0.78 11.81 26.25
N TYR A 88 1.49 11.89 25.13
CA TYR A 88 2.56 10.96 24.79
C TYR A 88 3.70 11.04 25.80
N ILE A 89 4.10 12.24 26.25
CA ILE A 89 5.14 12.42 27.27
C ILE A 89 4.73 11.72 28.57
N VAL A 90 3.47 11.84 28.98
CA VAL A 90 2.94 11.16 30.18
C VAL A 90 2.91 9.65 29.98
N ALA A 91 2.42 9.17 28.83
CA ALA A 91 2.35 7.74 28.50
C ALA A 91 3.76 7.12 28.43
N TYR A 92 4.72 7.80 27.81
CA TYR A 92 6.12 7.39 27.74
C TYR A 92 6.73 7.15 29.12
N ARG A 93 6.52 8.09 30.06
CA ARG A 93 7.02 7.97 31.44
C ARG A 93 6.44 6.78 32.19
N LYS A 94 5.22 6.37 31.85
CA LYS A 94 4.53 5.21 32.46
C LYS A 94 4.75 3.90 31.71
N SER A 95 5.26 3.94 30.48
CA SER A 95 5.56 2.75 29.70
C SER A 95 6.73 1.97 30.29
N THR A 96 6.67 0.64 30.22
CA THR A 96 7.68 -0.26 30.81
C THR A 96 8.19 -1.26 29.78
N GLU A 97 9.44 -1.69 29.90
CA GLU A 97 10.04 -2.67 28.98
C GLU A 97 9.32 -4.02 29.00
N LYS A 98 8.73 -4.39 30.13
CA LYS A 98 7.96 -5.63 30.31
C LYS A 98 6.49 -5.51 29.92
N GLY A 99 6.02 -4.31 29.56
CA GLY A 99 4.66 -4.11 29.09
C GLY A 99 4.40 -4.81 27.76
N LEU A 100 3.14 -5.06 27.42
CA LEU A 100 2.73 -5.75 26.19
C LEU A 100 3.34 -5.12 24.92
N PHE A 101 3.40 -3.79 24.88
CA PHE A 101 3.97 -3.02 23.77
C PHE A 101 5.44 -2.63 23.98
N GLY A 102 6.06 -3.10 25.07
CA GLY A 102 7.38 -2.66 25.50
C GLY A 102 7.41 -1.18 25.89
N ARG A 103 8.62 -0.66 26.01
CA ARG A 103 8.85 0.75 26.30
C ARG A 103 8.59 1.58 25.03
N LEU A 104 7.80 2.64 25.17
CA LEU A 104 7.58 3.59 24.07
C LEU A 104 8.89 4.28 23.70
N GLN A 105 9.04 4.67 22.44
CA GLN A 105 10.19 5.45 21.98
C GLN A 105 10.23 6.81 22.67
N LYS A 106 11.43 7.41 22.74
CA LYS A 106 11.57 8.73 23.35
C LYS A 106 10.69 9.75 22.59
N PRO A 107 10.07 10.72 23.28
CA PRO A 107 9.39 11.83 22.62
C PRO A 107 10.30 12.47 21.55
N GLY A 108 9.75 12.78 20.38
CA GLY A 108 10.53 13.25 19.23
C GLY A 108 11.08 12.15 18.31
N LEU A 109 11.15 10.89 18.77
CA LEU A 109 11.69 9.76 17.97
C LEU A 109 10.63 8.77 17.49
N HIS A 110 9.40 8.87 18.00
CA HIS A 110 8.27 8.08 17.50
C HIS A 110 7.92 8.46 16.06
N TRP A 111 7.19 7.58 15.38
CA TRP A 111 7.13 7.57 13.92
C TRP A 111 6.71 8.90 13.29
N TRP A 112 5.73 9.58 13.88
CA TRP A 112 5.24 10.87 13.38
C TRP A 112 5.35 11.99 14.41
N ALA A 113 6.50 12.02 15.11
CA ALA A 113 6.86 13.19 15.89
C ALA A 113 6.90 14.45 15.01
N GLY A 114 6.43 15.58 15.56
CA GLY A 114 6.47 16.88 14.89
C GLY A 114 5.48 17.04 13.73
N LEU A 115 4.38 16.28 13.71
CA LEU A 115 3.28 16.52 12.78
C LEU A 115 2.72 17.94 12.97
N THR A 116 2.56 18.69 11.89
CA THR A 116 1.92 20.02 11.93
C THR A 116 0.99 20.16 10.74
N PHE A 117 -0.21 20.65 10.98
CA PHE A 117 -1.19 20.96 9.96
C PHE A 117 -1.06 22.42 9.50
N PHE A 118 -1.23 22.65 8.21
CA PHE A 118 -1.31 23.99 7.64
C PHE A 118 -2.20 24.00 6.40
N GLU A 119 -2.83 25.15 6.14
CA GLU A 119 -3.53 25.40 4.89
C GLU A 119 -2.55 25.28 3.71
N TYR A 120 -2.97 24.57 2.68
CA TYR A 120 -2.17 24.37 1.48
C TYR A 120 -2.86 24.97 0.28
N ASN A 121 -3.99 24.39 -0.15
CA ASN A 121 -4.85 24.87 -1.24
C ASN A 121 -4.05 25.33 -2.46
N LYS A 122 -3.11 24.47 -2.88
CA LYS A 122 -2.24 24.61 -4.04
C LYS A 122 -2.04 23.24 -4.69
N GLN A 123 -1.66 23.23 -5.96
CA GLN A 123 -1.21 22.01 -6.63
C GLN A 123 0.04 21.43 -5.94
N THR A 124 0.04 20.12 -5.79
CA THR A 124 1.22 19.34 -5.37
C THR A 124 2.30 19.37 -6.44
N GLY A 125 3.55 19.11 -6.04
CA GLY A 125 4.68 19.13 -6.99
C GLY A 125 4.80 17.86 -7.84
N ASP A 126 4.04 16.82 -7.51
CA ASP A 126 3.97 15.53 -8.20
C ASP A 126 2.52 15.06 -8.41
N GLY A 127 2.29 14.28 -9.49
CA GLY A 127 0.96 13.87 -9.93
C GLY A 127 0.78 12.35 -10.08
N VAL A 128 -0.48 11.88 -9.99
CA VAL A 128 -0.83 10.45 -10.14
C VAL A 128 -0.92 10.09 -11.63
N GLY A 129 -0.01 9.26 -12.14
CA GLY A 129 -0.17 8.60 -13.44
C GLY A 129 -0.35 9.55 -14.64
N GLY A 130 0.40 10.66 -14.67
CA GLY A 130 0.30 11.68 -15.74
C GLY A 130 -0.95 12.56 -15.65
N ALA A 131 -1.80 12.39 -14.64
CA ALA A 131 -2.89 13.31 -14.32
C ALA A 131 -2.35 14.61 -13.71
N GLU A 132 -3.19 15.64 -13.70
CA GLU A 132 -2.87 16.92 -13.04
C GLU A 132 -2.57 16.72 -11.54
N PRO A 133 -1.65 17.51 -10.97
CA PRO A 133 -1.37 17.44 -9.55
C PRO A 133 -2.60 17.79 -8.76
N VAL A 134 -2.74 17.12 -7.63
CA VAL A 134 -3.88 17.29 -6.75
C VAL A 134 -3.69 18.49 -5.83
N GLU A 135 -4.80 19.06 -5.37
CA GLU A 135 -4.86 20.27 -4.55
C GLU A 135 -5.58 20.01 -3.21
N PRO A 136 -4.90 19.48 -2.18
CA PRO A 136 -5.47 19.37 -0.84
C PRO A 136 -5.74 20.75 -0.21
N ASP A 137 -6.90 20.91 0.44
CA ASP A 137 -7.24 22.14 1.17
C ASP A 137 -6.23 22.42 2.30
N PHE A 138 -5.84 21.36 3.01
CA PHE A 138 -4.81 21.41 4.03
C PHE A 138 -4.01 20.11 4.07
N VAL A 139 -2.80 20.18 4.63
CA VAL A 139 -1.93 19.02 4.76
C VAL A 139 -1.33 18.96 6.16
N GLY A 140 -1.04 17.74 6.61
CA GLY A 140 -0.17 17.46 7.74
C GLY A 140 1.20 17.01 7.25
N ALA A 141 2.27 17.67 7.71
CA ALA A 141 3.65 17.33 7.38
C ALA A 141 4.57 17.55 8.59
N ARG A 142 5.81 17.05 8.54
CA ARG A 142 6.84 17.33 9.57
C ARG A 142 7.46 18.71 9.45
N ARG A 143 7.40 19.29 8.26
CA ARG A 143 7.96 20.60 7.94
C ARG A 143 6.94 21.38 7.13
N LYS A 144 6.70 22.62 7.54
CA LYS A 144 5.95 23.57 6.73
C LYS A 144 6.85 24.05 5.58
N PRO A 145 6.41 23.96 4.31
CA PRO A 145 7.15 24.51 3.17
C PRO A 145 7.29 26.03 3.30
N ASP A 146 8.34 26.59 2.70
CA ASP A 146 8.41 28.04 2.53
C ASP A 146 7.30 28.50 1.57
N LYS A 147 6.94 29.79 1.57
CA LYS A 147 5.75 30.29 0.83
C LYS A 147 5.72 29.94 -0.66
N ARG A 148 6.89 29.70 -1.26
CA ARG A 148 7.08 29.37 -2.68
C ARG A 148 7.19 27.88 -2.95
N ASP A 149 7.37 27.05 -1.92
CA ASP A 149 7.63 25.64 -2.08
C ASP A 149 6.32 24.84 -2.16
N GLN A 150 6.34 23.79 -2.97
CA GLN A 150 5.25 22.84 -3.08
C GLN A 150 5.44 21.71 -2.08
N CYS A 151 4.32 21.13 -1.64
CA CYS A 151 4.31 19.84 -0.97
C CYS A 151 4.30 18.71 -2.00
N TYR A 152 4.91 17.59 -1.66
CA TYR A 152 5.04 16.41 -2.53
C TYR A 152 4.48 15.16 -1.83
N TRP A 153 3.90 14.25 -2.60
CA TRP A 153 3.54 12.92 -2.09
C TRP A 153 4.79 12.04 -1.91
N ALA A 154 5.72 12.12 -2.86
CA ALA A 154 7.03 11.49 -2.81
C ALA A 154 8.12 12.55 -3.04
N PRO A 155 8.59 13.23 -1.97
CA PRO A 155 9.56 14.32 -2.12
C PRO A 155 10.87 13.82 -2.75
N PRO A 156 11.44 14.54 -3.73
CA PRO A 156 12.68 14.16 -4.40
C PRO A 156 13.94 14.44 -3.56
N GLY A 157 13.82 15.19 -2.47
CA GLY A 157 14.91 15.55 -1.57
C GLY A 157 14.38 16.18 -0.26
N PRO A 158 14.85 17.39 0.14
CA PRO A 158 14.51 18.01 1.43
C PRO A 158 13.14 18.71 1.45
N GLU A 159 12.34 18.60 0.38
CA GLU A 159 11.03 19.21 0.24
C GLU A 159 10.01 18.65 1.24
N ALA A 160 8.91 19.38 1.43
CA ALA A 160 7.87 19.00 2.39
C ALA A 160 7.04 17.80 1.87
N GLY A 161 7.25 16.63 2.47
CA GLY A 161 6.44 15.44 2.22
C GLY A 161 5.08 15.48 2.91
N ILE A 162 4.01 15.17 2.16
CA ILE A 162 2.64 15.08 2.68
C ILE A 162 2.50 13.77 3.46
N LEU A 163 2.20 13.87 4.76
CA LEU A 163 1.85 12.72 5.59
C LEU A 163 0.35 12.51 5.65
N TRP A 164 -0.40 13.61 5.79
CA TRP A 164 -1.86 13.64 5.86
C TRP A 164 -2.40 14.65 4.86
N ALA A 165 -3.47 14.26 4.19
CA ALA A 165 -4.24 15.18 3.36
C ALA A 165 -5.57 15.49 4.03
N GLY A 166 -6.05 16.70 3.81
CA GLY A 166 -7.31 17.20 4.31
C GLY A 166 -8.15 17.75 3.17
N GLU A 167 -9.44 17.41 3.20
CA GLU A 167 -10.44 17.96 2.28
C GLU A 167 -11.57 18.61 3.09
N VAL A 168 -11.99 19.79 2.66
CA VAL A 168 -13.09 20.57 3.22
C VAL A 168 -14.13 20.77 2.12
N ASN A 169 -15.32 20.22 2.30
CA ASN A 169 -16.41 20.37 1.35
C ASN A 169 -17.75 20.44 2.10
N TYR A 170 -18.84 20.77 1.41
CA TYR A 170 -20.19 20.79 1.96
C TYR A 170 -20.91 19.45 1.85
N LYS A 171 -20.40 18.51 1.04
CA LYS A 171 -21.04 17.21 0.77
C LYS A 171 -20.06 16.04 0.87
N TRP A 172 -20.45 15.01 1.61
CA TRP A 172 -19.65 13.79 1.78
C TRP A 172 -19.27 13.08 0.47
N PRO A 173 -20.15 12.90 -0.53
CA PRO A 173 -19.78 12.20 -1.77
C PRO A 173 -18.67 12.90 -2.55
N GLU A 174 -18.70 14.24 -2.61
CA GLU A 174 -17.69 15.04 -3.30
C GLU A 174 -16.36 14.99 -2.55
N LEU A 175 -16.42 15.11 -1.22
CA LEU A 175 -15.27 14.99 -0.33
C LEU A 175 -14.58 13.64 -0.50
N ILE A 176 -15.35 12.55 -0.43
CA ILE A 176 -14.82 11.19 -0.49
C ILE A 176 -14.22 10.90 -1.87
N ARG A 177 -14.81 11.43 -2.95
CA ARG A 177 -14.23 11.34 -4.29
C ARG A 177 -12.85 11.99 -4.35
N GLN A 178 -12.68 13.17 -3.76
CA GLN A 178 -11.41 13.88 -3.74
C GLN A 178 -10.39 13.18 -2.83
N ALA A 179 -10.79 12.80 -1.63
CA ALA A 179 -9.98 12.02 -0.69
C ALA A 179 -9.48 10.69 -1.29
N THR A 180 -10.27 10.03 -2.13
CA THR A 180 -9.86 8.82 -2.86
C THR A 180 -8.66 9.11 -3.76
N THR A 181 -8.61 10.29 -4.39
CA THR A 181 -7.49 10.71 -5.24
C THR A 181 -6.23 10.95 -4.40
N TYR A 182 -6.36 11.55 -3.22
CA TYR A 182 -5.25 11.67 -2.27
C TYR A 182 -4.73 10.31 -1.81
N ALA A 183 -5.62 9.37 -1.51
CA ALA A 183 -5.23 8.01 -1.16
C ALA A 183 -4.52 7.27 -2.30
N ARG A 184 -4.93 7.48 -3.57
CA ARG A 184 -4.19 7.00 -4.75
C ARG A 184 -2.81 7.60 -4.83
N ALA A 185 -2.65 8.89 -4.53
CA ALA A 185 -1.36 9.56 -4.51
C ALA A 185 -0.43 9.01 -3.41
N MET A 186 -0.95 8.84 -2.19
CA MET A 186 -0.22 8.21 -1.08
C MET A 186 0.18 6.76 -1.40
N ASN A 187 -0.73 5.97 -1.99
CA ASN A 187 -0.41 4.62 -2.45
C ASN A 187 0.57 4.64 -3.62
N SER A 188 0.57 5.69 -4.45
CA SER A 188 1.54 5.83 -5.54
C SER A 188 2.94 6.11 -5.00
N ALA A 189 3.04 6.92 -3.95
CA ALA A 189 4.28 7.25 -3.27
C ALA A 189 4.84 6.07 -2.47
N VAL A 190 3.97 5.25 -1.87
CA VAL A 190 4.32 4.04 -1.13
C VAL A 190 3.46 2.87 -1.63
N PRO A 191 3.86 2.20 -2.74
CA PRO A 191 3.07 1.17 -3.46
C PRO A 191 2.50 0.05 -2.60
N MET A 192 3.22 -0.33 -1.55
CA MET A 192 2.90 -1.46 -0.68
C MET A 192 2.27 -1.03 0.64
N ARG A 193 1.88 0.25 0.77
CA ARG A 193 1.21 0.72 1.98
C ARG A 193 -0.10 -0.05 2.18
N LEU A 194 -0.36 -0.42 3.43
CA LEU A 194 -1.53 -1.18 3.84
C LEU A 194 -2.80 -0.32 3.89
N PHE A 195 -2.66 0.93 4.34
CA PHE A 195 -3.76 1.88 4.40
C PHE A 195 -3.26 3.33 4.25
N SER A 196 -4.13 4.23 3.85
CA SER A 196 -3.90 5.68 3.77
C SER A 196 -4.99 6.42 4.53
N VAL A 197 -4.62 7.43 5.33
CA VAL A 197 -5.57 8.20 6.12
C VAL A 197 -5.74 9.60 5.54
N VAL A 198 -6.98 10.02 5.34
CA VAL A 198 -7.36 11.37 4.90
C VAL A 198 -8.39 11.93 5.88
N ILE A 199 -8.29 13.22 6.20
CA ILE A 199 -9.31 13.91 7.00
C ILE A 199 -10.33 14.55 6.06
N GLY A 200 -11.60 14.24 6.28
CA GLY A 200 -12.70 14.94 5.65
C GLY A 200 -13.43 15.85 6.63
N VAL A 201 -13.61 17.11 6.25
CA VAL A 201 -14.45 18.05 7.00
C VAL A 201 -15.67 18.41 6.17
N ASN A 202 -16.85 18.04 6.64
CA ASN A 202 -18.10 18.56 6.09
C ASN A 202 -18.38 19.91 6.74
N HIS A 203 -18.14 20.97 5.99
CA HIS A 203 -18.32 22.34 6.47
C HIS A 203 -19.78 22.65 6.83
N SER A 204 -20.74 22.20 6.00
CA SER A 204 -22.16 22.49 6.20
C SER A 204 -22.70 21.92 7.52
N GLU A 205 -22.32 20.67 7.82
CA GLU A 205 -22.73 19.95 9.02
C GLU A 205 -21.86 20.29 10.23
N LYS A 206 -20.67 20.86 9.98
CA LYS A 206 -19.62 21.13 10.98
C LYS A 206 -19.10 19.84 11.61
N THR A 207 -18.95 18.81 10.79
CA THR A 207 -18.53 17.47 11.20
C THR A 207 -17.21 17.06 10.54
N LEU A 208 -16.46 16.18 11.20
CA LEU A 208 -15.21 15.63 10.70
C LEU A 208 -15.31 14.11 10.62
N ARG A 209 -14.71 13.51 9.58
CA ARG A 209 -14.51 12.06 9.47
C ARG A 209 -13.04 11.74 9.19
N PHE A 210 -12.58 10.65 9.77
CA PHE A 210 -11.33 10.01 9.37
C PHE A 210 -11.66 8.96 8.30
N LEU A 211 -11.00 9.07 7.15
CA LEU A 211 -11.18 8.20 5.99
C LEU A 211 -9.95 7.30 5.85
N ILE A 212 -10.10 6.01 6.16
CA ILE A 212 -9.05 5.00 6.10
C ILE A 212 -9.23 4.19 4.82
N PHE A 213 -8.46 4.54 3.80
CA PHE A 213 -8.45 3.82 2.53
C PHE A 213 -7.53 2.61 2.63
N HIS A 214 -8.04 1.44 2.27
CA HIS A 214 -7.29 0.18 2.30
C HIS A 214 -7.71 -0.71 1.13
N ARG A 215 -7.01 -1.83 0.92
CA ARG A 215 -7.22 -2.65 -0.30
C ARG A 215 -8.60 -3.28 -0.42
N GLY A 216 -9.32 -3.49 0.67
CA GLY A 216 -10.73 -3.90 0.63
C GLY A 216 -11.76 -2.78 0.48
N GLY A 217 -11.38 -1.50 0.38
CA GLY A 217 -12.32 -0.38 0.25
C GLY A 217 -11.98 0.82 1.13
N LEU A 218 -13.01 1.40 1.74
CA LEU A 218 -12.91 2.57 2.61
C LEU A 218 -13.55 2.26 3.96
N THR A 219 -12.81 2.51 5.04
CA THR A 219 -13.38 2.55 6.39
C THR A 219 -13.45 3.99 6.87
N ILE A 220 -14.60 4.43 7.34
CA ILE A 220 -14.85 5.78 7.81
C ILE A 220 -15.22 5.79 9.28
N SER A 221 -14.79 6.81 10.01
CA SER A 221 -15.44 7.11 11.29
C SER A 221 -16.87 7.60 11.06
N GLU A 222 -17.71 7.49 12.07
CA GLU A 222 -18.91 8.32 12.19
C GLU A 222 -18.58 9.81 12.04
N ALA A 223 -19.59 10.61 11.70
CA ALA A 223 -19.45 12.05 11.61
C ALA A 223 -19.25 12.66 13.01
N LEU A 224 -18.05 13.16 13.28
CA LEU A 224 -17.67 13.73 14.57
C LEU A 224 -18.07 15.19 14.64
N ASP A 225 -19.03 15.55 15.48
CA ASP A 225 -19.54 16.92 15.59
C ASP A 225 -18.52 17.84 16.29
N LEU A 226 -17.93 18.76 15.52
CA LEU A 226 -16.93 19.72 15.99
C LEU A 226 -17.51 20.82 16.89
N LYS A 227 -18.84 20.92 17.01
CA LYS A 227 -19.51 21.84 17.95
C LYS A 227 -19.58 21.26 19.36
N THR A 228 -19.37 19.95 19.51
CA THR A 228 -19.55 19.24 20.78
C THR A 228 -18.22 18.85 21.41
N GLU A 229 -18.15 18.86 22.73
CA GLU A 229 -16.98 18.36 23.45
C GLU A 229 -16.71 16.88 23.15
N ALA A 230 -17.78 16.08 23.03
CA ALA A 230 -17.70 14.66 22.72
C ALA A 230 -17.06 14.42 21.34
N GLY A 231 -17.49 15.13 20.30
CA GLY A 231 -16.90 15.05 18.97
C GLY A 231 -15.44 15.52 18.95
N CYS A 232 -15.12 16.63 19.62
CA CYS A 232 -13.73 17.11 19.74
C CYS A 232 -12.83 16.09 20.46
N ARG A 233 -13.32 15.47 21.54
CA ARG A 233 -12.60 14.41 22.27
C ARG A 233 -12.42 13.15 21.43
N ALA A 234 -13.40 12.80 20.60
CA ALA A 234 -13.31 11.69 19.67
C ALA A 234 -12.21 11.93 18.61
N VAL A 235 -12.14 13.14 18.03
CA VAL A 235 -11.05 13.52 17.12
C VAL A 235 -9.69 13.40 17.82
N GLN A 236 -9.56 13.96 19.02
CA GLN A 236 -8.35 13.88 19.82
C GLN A 236 -7.90 12.44 20.09
N LYS A 237 -8.85 11.54 20.41
CA LYS A 237 -8.57 10.11 20.65
C LYS A 237 -8.01 9.44 19.40
N ILE A 238 -8.63 9.64 18.23
CA ILE A 238 -8.15 9.05 16.97
C ILE A 238 -6.78 9.62 16.59
N MET A 239 -6.58 10.93 16.71
CA MET A 239 -5.26 11.54 16.47
C MET A 239 -4.19 11.01 17.42
N PHE A 240 -4.55 10.72 18.68
CA PHE A 240 -3.60 10.16 19.63
C PHE A 240 -3.20 8.73 19.27
N SER A 241 -4.12 7.90 18.77
CA SER A 241 -3.79 6.56 18.24
C SER A 241 -2.71 6.61 17.15
N VAL A 242 -2.79 7.60 16.27
CA VAL A 242 -1.81 7.84 15.22
C VAL A 242 -0.49 8.35 15.80
N TYR A 243 -0.56 9.28 16.76
CA TYR A 243 0.62 9.82 17.44
C TYR A 243 1.38 8.75 18.24
N LEU A 244 0.70 7.67 18.63
CA LEU A 244 1.29 6.51 19.31
C LEU A 244 2.11 5.60 18.38
N TRP A 245 2.19 5.83 17.07
CA TRP A 245 2.97 4.99 16.16
C TRP A 245 4.46 4.95 16.48
N GLN A 246 5.00 3.74 16.60
CA GLN A 246 6.39 3.50 17.00
C GLN A 246 7.25 2.99 15.84
N LYS A 247 6.65 2.32 14.86
CA LYS A 247 7.35 1.63 13.78
C LYS A 247 6.70 1.95 12.42
N PRO A 248 7.41 1.77 11.29
CA PRO A 248 6.84 1.95 9.96
C PRO A 248 5.52 1.20 9.77
N ARG A 249 5.45 -0.01 10.33
CA ARG A 249 4.28 -0.87 10.22
C ARG A 249 3.02 -0.31 10.87
N ASP A 250 3.17 0.45 11.96
CA ASP A 250 2.03 1.06 12.65
C ASP A 250 1.38 2.10 11.73
N ALA A 251 2.19 2.70 10.85
CA ALA A 251 1.77 3.62 9.80
C ALA A 251 1.34 2.96 8.48
N GLY A 252 1.24 1.64 8.47
CA GLY A 252 0.91 0.88 7.27
C GLY A 252 2.04 0.74 6.27
N PHE A 253 3.30 1.06 6.62
CA PHE A 253 4.46 0.87 5.74
C PHE A 253 5.04 -0.54 5.93
N PRO A 254 5.42 -1.25 4.85
CA PRO A 254 5.99 -2.58 4.97
C PRO A 254 7.36 -2.52 5.66
N ALA A 255 7.61 -3.40 6.64
CA ALA A 255 8.87 -3.39 7.39
C ALA A 255 10.06 -4.00 6.63
N PHE A 256 9.82 -4.76 5.56
CA PHE A 256 10.85 -5.53 4.84
C PHE A 256 11.35 -4.83 3.57
N ILE A 257 10.85 -3.64 3.24
CA ILE A 257 11.25 -2.88 2.04
C ILE A 257 11.05 -1.39 2.27
N ASN A 258 12.05 -0.59 1.93
CA ASN A 258 12.00 0.86 2.05
C ASN A 258 11.96 1.58 0.68
N GLY A 259 11.76 0.86 -0.41
CA GLY A 259 11.77 1.39 -1.78
C GLY A 259 13.13 1.30 -2.47
N HIS A 260 14.23 1.27 -1.72
CA HIS A 260 15.60 1.11 -2.25
C HIS A 260 16.21 -0.23 -1.88
N ASP A 261 15.99 -0.67 -0.65
CA ASP A 261 16.48 -1.92 -0.08
C ASP A 261 15.28 -2.81 0.23
N CYS A 262 15.45 -4.12 0.11
CA CYS A 262 14.44 -5.13 0.39
C CYS A 262 15.07 -6.35 1.07
N VAL A 263 14.36 -6.94 2.02
CA VAL A 263 14.75 -8.21 2.65
C VAL A 263 13.68 -9.25 2.33
N LEU A 264 14.08 -10.35 1.70
CA LEU A 264 13.21 -11.47 1.35
C LEU A 264 13.74 -12.77 1.95
N PRO A 265 12.88 -13.79 2.18
CA PRO A 265 13.35 -15.07 2.69
C PRO A 265 14.14 -15.83 1.62
N ASP A 266 15.07 -16.68 2.05
CA ASP A 266 15.75 -17.60 1.14
C ASP A 266 14.78 -18.69 0.66
N PRO A 267 14.66 -18.94 -0.65
CA PRO A 267 13.81 -20.02 -1.15
C PRO A 267 14.22 -21.42 -0.64
N ARG A 268 15.46 -21.63 -0.19
CA ARG A 268 15.94 -22.90 0.40
C ARG A 268 15.49 -23.05 1.85
N ASP A 269 15.67 -22.00 2.64
CA ASP A 269 15.26 -21.94 4.04
C ASP A 269 14.62 -20.59 4.36
N LEU A 270 13.31 -20.62 4.58
CA LEU A 270 12.52 -19.41 4.83
C LEU A 270 12.91 -18.66 6.10
N LYS A 271 13.72 -19.27 6.98
CA LYS A 271 14.27 -18.63 8.17
C LYS A 271 15.49 -17.76 7.87
N ILE A 272 16.18 -18.04 6.76
CA ILE A 272 17.32 -17.25 6.29
C ILE A 272 16.78 -16.03 5.54
N LYS A 273 17.39 -14.88 5.82
CA LYS A 273 17.06 -13.59 5.22
C LYS A 273 18.13 -13.23 4.19
N LEU A 274 17.69 -12.73 3.04
CA LEU A 274 18.55 -12.25 1.98
C LEU A 274 18.29 -10.76 1.75
N ASP A 275 19.37 -9.99 1.70
CA ASP A 275 19.31 -8.55 1.46
C ASP A 275 19.41 -8.26 -0.05
N PHE A 276 18.53 -7.40 -0.54
CA PHE A 276 18.44 -7.01 -1.94
C PHE A 276 18.43 -5.50 -2.09
N LYS A 277 18.98 -5.02 -3.20
CA LYS A 277 18.78 -3.67 -3.70
C LYS A 277 17.75 -3.68 -4.81
N VAL A 278 16.80 -2.76 -4.73
CA VAL A 278 15.87 -2.42 -5.81
C VAL A 278 16.65 -1.68 -6.89
N THR A 279 16.72 -2.26 -8.09
CA THR A 279 17.45 -1.66 -9.21
C THR A 279 16.53 -0.86 -10.12
N THR A 280 15.35 -1.39 -10.42
CA THR A 280 14.40 -0.79 -11.37
C THR A 280 12.96 -1.04 -10.95
N HIS A 281 12.10 -0.03 -11.11
CA HIS A 281 10.65 -0.19 -11.02
C HIS A 281 10.11 -0.61 -12.39
N LEU A 282 9.67 -1.86 -12.50
CA LEU A 282 9.24 -2.45 -13.78
C LEU A 282 7.78 -2.13 -14.07
N TYR A 283 6.92 -2.16 -13.04
CA TYR A 283 5.49 -1.94 -13.21
C TYR A 283 4.84 -1.43 -11.93
N HIS A 284 3.88 -0.52 -12.09
CA HIS A 284 3.06 -0.05 -11.00
C HIS A 284 1.62 0.21 -11.46
N ALA A 285 0.68 -0.54 -10.88
CA ALA A 285 -0.75 -0.29 -10.98
C ALA A 285 -1.28 0.13 -9.60
N PRO A 286 -1.29 1.44 -9.28
CA PRO A 286 -1.88 1.93 -8.05
C PRO A 286 -3.39 1.71 -8.08
N SER A 287 -3.93 1.22 -6.97
CA SER A 287 -5.36 1.00 -6.76
C SER A 287 -5.67 1.35 -5.32
N VAL A 288 -6.82 1.94 -5.05
CA VAL A 288 -7.24 2.20 -3.67
C VAL A 288 -7.86 0.94 -3.09
N ARG A 289 -8.81 0.34 -3.83
CA ARG A 289 -9.38 -0.99 -3.58
C ARG A 289 -8.87 -1.97 -4.62
N GLY A 290 -8.88 -3.25 -4.29
CA GLY A 290 -8.60 -4.32 -5.23
C GLY A 290 -7.18 -4.83 -5.10
N ARG A 291 -6.70 -5.46 -6.18
CA ARG A 291 -5.43 -6.19 -6.14
C ARG A 291 -4.25 -5.26 -5.92
N GLY A 292 -4.14 -4.18 -6.67
CA GLY A 292 -2.89 -3.40 -6.76
C GLY A 292 -1.70 -4.27 -7.21
N SER A 293 -0.77 -3.71 -7.96
CA SER A 293 0.45 -4.49 -8.31
C SER A 293 1.64 -3.57 -8.42
N PHE A 294 2.73 -4.01 -7.82
CA PHE A 294 4.02 -3.33 -7.87
C PHE A 294 5.09 -4.36 -8.19
N VAL A 295 5.89 -4.11 -9.22
CA VAL A 295 6.90 -5.06 -9.71
C VAL A 295 8.24 -4.34 -9.79
N VAL A 296 9.25 -4.95 -9.20
CA VAL A 296 10.60 -4.40 -9.15
C VAL A 296 11.64 -5.46 -9.51
N SER A 297 12.72 -5.01 -10.12
CA SER A 297 13.93 -5.79 -10.29
C SER A 297 14.81 -5.64 -9.05
N LEU A 298 15.45 -6.75 -8.64
CA LEU A 298 16.23 -6.89 -7.43
C LEU A 298 17.61 -7.46 -7.77
N THR A 299 18.63 -6.97 -7.06
CA THR A 299 19.98 -7.54 -7.07
C THR A 299 20.38 -7.92 -5.65
N LEU A 300 20.88 -9.15 -5.49
CA LEU A 300 21.33 -9.67 -4.20
C LEU A 300 22.56 -8.89 -3.72
N VAL A 301 22.55 -8.45 -2.46
CA VAL A 301 23.71 -7.80 -1.84
C VAL A 301 24.66 -8.89 -1.35
N THR A 302 25.84 -9.01 -1.96
CA THR A 302 26.87 -9.90 -1.44
C THR A 302 27.75 -9.16 -0.41
N PRO A 303 28.23 -9.83 0.67
CA PRO A 303 29.00 -9.19 1.74
C PRO A 303 30.27 -8.43 1.30
N ASN A 304 30.77 -8.63 0.07
CA ASN A 304 32.00 -8.02 -0.43
C ASN A 304 31.80 -6.75 -1.29
N ASP A 305 30.56 -6.28 -1.48
CA ASP A 305 30.24 -5.21 -2.45
C ASP A 305 30.31 -3.76 -1.94
N THR A 306 30.89 -3.49 -0.77
CA THR A 306 30.97 -2.12 -0.22
C THR A 306 31.91 -1.15 -0.96
N THR A 307 32.54 -1.54 -2.09
CA THR A 307 33.52 -0.68 -2.79
C THR A 307 33.43 -0.62 -4.31
N LYS A 308 32.35 -1.06 -4.98
CA LYS A 308 32.28 -0.95 -6.45
C LYS A 308 31.02 -0.24 -6.96
N SER A 309 31.26 0.79 -7.76
CA SER A 309 30.28 1.51 -8.58
C SER A 309 29.42 0.56 -9.43
N PRO A 310 28.18 0.95 -9.78
CA PRO A 310 27.24 0.08 -10.49
C PRO A 310 27.82 -0.39 -11.84
N PRO A 311 27.53 -1.63 -12.27
CA PRO A 311 27.96 -2.08 -13.58
C PRO A 311 27.24 -1.26 -14.67
N PRO A 312 27.91 -0.94 -15.79
CA PRO A 312 27.28 -0.25 -16.90
C PRO A 312 26.20 -1.16 -17.49
N ASN A 313 25.08 -0.55 -17.91
CA ASN A 313 24.01 -1.18 -18.68
C ASN A 313 24.60 -2.07 -19.79
N GLY A 314 24.65 -3.38 -19.54
CA GLY A 314 25.22 -4.37 -20.43
C GLY A 314 24.27 -5.54 -20.51
N ALA A 315 23.72 -5.77 -21.71
CA ALA A 315 22.87 -6.87 -22.15
C ALA A 315 22.50 -7.89 -21.07
N THR A 316 21.26 -7.78 -20.57
CA THR A 316 20.61 -8.75 -19.68
C THR A 316 20.70 -10.13 -20.33
N LYS A 317 21.60 -11.00 -19.82
CA LYS A 317 21.59 -12.41 -20.20
C LYS A 317 20.40 -13.05 -19.50
N SER A 318 19.37 -13.39 -20.27
CA SER A 318 18.25 -14.20 -19.79
C SER A 318 18.77 -15.57 -19.34
N PRO A 319 18.20 -16.17 -18.28
CA PRO A 319 18.46 -17.58 -17.99
C PRO A 319 18.05 -18.43 -19.21
N PRO A 320 18.69 -19.59 -19.45
CA PRO A 320 18.30 -20.47 -20.55
C PRO A 320 16.88 -20.96 -20.32
N TYR A 321 15.92 -20.35 -21.01
CA TYR A 321 14.54 -20.83 -21.05
C TYR A 321 14.52 -22.23 -21.68
N ASN A 322 13.65 -23.11 -21.19
CA ASN A 322 13.56 -24.48 -21.68
C ASN A 322 13.23 -24.49 -23.18
N LEU A 323 14.25 -24.74 -24.00
CA LEU A 323 14.23 -24.95 -25.45
C LEU A 323 13.44 -26.21 -25.89
N ARG A 324 12.51 -26.70 -25.08
CA ARG A 324 11.76 -27.93 -25.37
C ARG A 324 10.75 -27.76 -26.50
N ALA A 325 10.26 -26.53 -26.75
CA ALA A 325 9.41 -26.23 -27.89
C ALA A 325 10.19 -26.22 -29.23
N GLN A 326 11.47 -25.83 -29.25
CA GLN A 326 12.26 -25.82 -30.50
C GLN A 326 12.64 -27.22 -30.99
N LYS A 327 12.84 -28.21 -30.10
CA LYS A 327 13.21 -29.58 -30.50
C LYS A 327 12.07 -30.38 -31.12
N ALA A 328 10.81 -29.96 -30.97
CA ALA A 328 9.67 -30.63 -31.62
C ALA A 328 9.47 -30.16 -33.08
N TYR A 329 9.98 -28.99 -33.47
CA TYR A 329 9.73 -28.41 -34.79
C TYR A 329 10.75 -28.79 -35.87
N THR A 330 11.95 -29.24 -35.51
CA THR A 330 12.98 -29.66 -36.49
C THR A 330 12.64 -30.95 -37.27
N THR A 331 11.54 -31.63 -36.96
CA THR A 331 11.15 -32.88 -37.64
C THR A 331 9.96 -32.73 -38.59
N SER A 332 9.36 -31.53 -38.75
CA SER A 332 8.04 -31.41 -39.41
C SER A 332 7.87 -30.33 -40.49
N MET A 333 8.89 -29.55 -40.87
CA MET A 333 8.73 -28.59 -41.99
C MET A 333 9.91 -28.59 -42.96
N ASN A 334 10.00 -29.65 -43.76
CA ASN A 334 10.55 -29.60 -45.11
C ASN A 334 9.38 -29.64 -46.10
N ALA A 335 8.86 -28.46 -46.49
CA ALA A 335 8.27 -28.19 -47.81
C ALA A 335 7.53 -26.84 -47.78
N GLY A 336 7.90 -25.91 -48.67
CA GLY A 336 7.02 -24.80 -49.05
C GLY A 336 7.73 -23.47 -49.22
N LYS A 337 7.86 -23.03 -50.47
CA LYS A 337 8.38 -21.72 -50.90
C LYS A 337 7.63 -20.57 -50.21
N VAL A 338 8.38 -19.64 -49.61
CA VAL A 338 7.88 -18.36 -49.09
C VAL A 338 7.84 -17.33 -50.21
N CYS A 339 6.68 -16.70 -50.39
CA CYS A 339 6.46 -15.52 -51.23
C CYS A 339 6.61 -14.27 -50.34
N PRO A 340 7.36 -13.22 -50.73
CA PRO A 340 7.54 -12.05 -49.88
C PRO A 340 6.52 -10.99 -50.22
N LEU A 341 5.60 -10.62 -49.32
CA LEU A 341 4.82 -9.40 -49.46
C LEU A 341 4.34 -8.89 -48.08
N ILE A 342 4.51 -7.58 -47.92
CA ILE A 342 4.04 -6.66 -46.84
C ILE A 342 5.15 -6.27 -45.85
N GLY A 343 5.64 -5.04 -46.04
CA GLY A 343 6.60 -4.36 -45.17
C GLY A 343 5.97 -3.90 -43.85
N PRO A 344 6.81 -3.47 -42.88
CA PRO A 344 6.38 -3.11 -41.54
C PRO A 344 5.48 -1.87 -41.56
N MET A 345 4.23 -2.02 -41.12
CA MET A 345 3.37 -0.88 -40.79
C MET A 345 3.84 -0.28 -39.46
N SER A 346 4.41 0.92 -39.52
CA SER A 346 4.70 1.72 -38.34
C SER A 346 3.38 2.19 -37.70
N LEU A 347 3.12 1.74 -36.47
CA LEU A 347 2.05 2.30 -35.64
C LEU A 347 2.35 3.77 -35.32
N PRO A 348 1.35 4.68 -35.32
CA PRO A 348 1.56 6.06 -34.94
C PRO A 348 1.98 6.12 -33.47
N GLN A 349 3.21 6.59 -33.21
CA GLN A 349 3.58 7.07 -31.87
C GLN A 349 2.67 8.24 -31.52
N VAL A 350 1.70 7.99 -30.64
CA VAL A 350 0.99 9.05 -29.95
C VAL A 350 2.02 9.79 -29.11
N LYS A 351 2.43 10.98 -29.58
CA LYS A 351 3.22 11.90 -28.78
C LYS A 351 2.40 12.25 -27.53
N ALA A 352 2.76 11.66 -26.40
CA ALA A 352 2.31 12.13 -25.11
C ALA A 352 2.68 13.61 -24.99
N ALA A 353 1.69 14.47 -24.81
CA ALA A 353 1.92 15.87 -24.54
C ALA A 353 2.83 15.97 -23.30
N SER A 354 3.97 16.62 -23.46
CA SER A 354 4.91 16.92 -22.38
C SER A 354 4.23 17.86 -21.40
N THR A 355 3.56 17.33 -20.39
CA THR A 355 3.23 18.09 -19.18
C THR A 355 4.50 18.12 -18.33
N ASP A 356 4.94 19.32 -17.90
CA ASP A 356 6.09 19.52 -16.98
C ASP A 356 5.88 18.92 -15.57
N ILE A 357 4.81 18.13 -15.38
CA ILE A 357 4.42 17.54 -14.10
C ILE A 357 5.16 16.23 -13.91
N ARG A 358 5.94 16.15 -12.83
CA ARG A 358 6.64 14.92 -12.49
C ARG A 358 5.64 13.88 -11.98
N PRO A 359 5.65 12.64 -12.51
CA PRO A 359 4.86 11.57 -11.93
C PRO A 359 5.34 11.26 -10.51
N ILE A 360 4.43 10.82 -9.64
CA ILE A 360 4.81 10.28 -8.33
C ILE A 360 5.69 9.06 -8.56
N CYS A 361 6.98 9.20 -8.25
CA CYS A 361 7.94 8.12 -8.26
C CYS A 361 8.20 7.69 -6.82
N PRO A 362 7.98 6.40 -6.47
CA PRO A 362 8.30 5.92 -5.13
C PRO A 362 9.76 6.22 -4.79
N THR A 363 10.00 6.99 -3.72
CA THR A 363 11.34 7.26 -3.16
C THR A 363 11.59 6.38 -1.95
N ARG A 364 12.64 6.62 -1.18
CA ARG A 364 12.88 5.90 0.07
C ARG A 364 11.76 6.17 1.08
N TYR A 365 10.96 5.15 1.40
CA TYR A 365 9.80 5.29 2.28
C TYR A 365 10.19 5.53 3.74
N HIS A 366 11.31 4.95 4.17
CA HIS A 366 11.85 5.07 5.53
C HIS A 366 13.30 4.60 5.67
N GLU A 367 13.93 4.93 6.79
CA GLU A 367 15.35 4.61 7.06
C GLU A 367 15.53 3.61 8.20
N VAL A 368 14.44 3.02 8.70
CA VAL A 368 14.48 1.98 9.73
C VAL A 368 15.05 0.68 9.16
N GLU A 369 15.79 -0.06 9.98
CA GLU A 369 16.29 -1.40 9.68
C GLU A 369 15.17 -2.31 9.16
N LEU A 370 15.45 -3.02 8.07
CA LEU A 370 14.47 -3.87 7.41
C LEU A 370 14.31 -5.19 8.14
N VAL A 371 13.07 -5.60 8.35
CA VAL A 371 12.73 -6.84 9.04
C VAL A 371 11.66 -7.58 8.28
N ILE A 372 11.90 -8.87 8.05
CA ILE A 372 10.92 -9.83 7.57
C ILE A 372 10.74 -10.95 8.60
N THR A 373 9.49 -11.37 8.78
CA THR A 373 9.14 -12.58 9.53
C THR A 373 9.07 -13.74 8.54
N PRO A 374 9.60 -14.93 8.88
CA PRO A 374 9.43 -16.12 8.04
C PRO A 374 7.95 -16.36 7.72
N PRO A 375 7.59 -16.51 6.44
CA PRO A 375 6.19 -16.69 6.06
C PRO A 375 5.67 -18.06 6.51
N SER A 376 4.45 -18.11 7.02
CA SER A 376 3.75 -19.35 7.37
C SER A 376 3.18 -20.06 6.13
N THR A 377 2.81 -19.29 5.11
CA THR A 377 2.28 -19.78 3.84
C THR A 377 3.25 -19.45 2.71
N CYS A 378 3.77 -20.47 2.05
CA CYS A 378 4.68 -20.33 0.91
C CYS A 378 4.44 -21.43 -0.12
N ILE A 379 4.33 -21.04 -1.39
CA ILE A 379 4.24 -21.95 -2.54
C ILE A 379 5.56 -21.83 -3.29
N LYS A 380 6.33 -22.91 -3.32
CA LYS A 380 7.64 -22.97 -3.97
C LYS A 380 7.58 -23.83 -5.23
N LYS A 381 8.50 -23.57 -6.14
CA LYS A 381 8.89 -24.53 -7.17
C LYS A 381 10.17 -25.22 -6.71
N GLU A 382 10.21 -26.54 -6.75
CA GLU A 382 11.48 -27.25 -6.55
C GLU A 382 12.39 -26.96 -7.74
N VAL A 383 13.57 -26.40 -7.46
CA VAL A 383 14.57 -26.12 -8.48
C VAL A 383 15.90 -26.69 -8.05
N SER A 384 16.45 -27.61 -8.85
CA SER A 384 17.69 -28.33 -8.56
C SER A 384 18.96 -27.45 -8.65
N THR A 385 18.87 -26.27 -9.26
CA THR A 385 20.00 -25.38 -9.57
C THR A 385 19.80 -23.96 -9.03
N LEU A 386 19.22 -23.81 -7.83
CA LEU A 386 18.90 -22.48 -7.29
C LEU A 386 20.14 -21.57 -7.18
N ASP A 387 21.31 -22.11 -6.83
CA ASP A 387 22.55 -21.33 -6.72
C ASP A 387 22.98 -20.71 -8.05
N ASP A 388 22.68 -21.36 -9.18
CA ASP A 388 22.93 -20.80 -10.51
C ASP A 388 21.87 -19.77 -10.87
N LEU A 389 20.62 -19.98 -10.46
CA LEU A 389 19.51 -19.06 -10.72
C LEU A 389 19.62 -17.75 -9.95
N LEU A 390 20.14 -17.78 -8.72
CA LEU A 390 20.36 -16.58 -7.91
C LEU A 390 21.47 -15.66 -8.47
N ARG A 391 22.19 -16.09 -9.52
CA ARG A 391 23.16 -15.25 -10.24
C ARG A 391 22.51 -14.32 -11.27
N TYR A 392 21.24 -14.55 -11.60
CA TYR A 392 20.49 -13.72 -12.53
C TYR A 392 19.71 -12.63 -11.78
N PRO A 393 19.35 -11.52 -12.45
CA PRO A 393 18.44 -10.54 -11.88
C PRO A 393 17.15 -11.21 -11.40
N LEU A 394 16.73 -10.86 -10.19
CA LEU A 394 15.47 -11.33 -9.65
C LEU A 394 14.39 -10.28 -9.86
N VAL A 395 13.16 -10.73 -9.99
CA VAL A 395 11.99 -9.84 -10.02
C VAL A 395 11.09 -10.18 -8.86
N ALA A 396 10.68 -9.17 -8.10
CA ALA A 396 9.67 -9.31 -7.08
C ALA A 396 8.39 -8.58 -7.49
N LYS A 397 7.27 -9.30 -7.46
CA LYS A 397 5.93 -8.76 -7.61
C LYS A 397 5.23 -8.75 -6.27
N PHE A 398 4.73 -7.59 -5.88
CA PHE A 398 3.91 -7.37 -4.71
C PHE A 398 2.47 -7.14 -5.15
N SER A 399 1.51 -7.86 -4.55
CA SER A 399 0.10 -7.67 -4.85
C SER A 399 -0.81 -8.03 -3.68
N TRP A 400 -2.08 -7.62 -3.74
CA TRP A 400 -3.09 -7.86 -2.69
C TRP A 400 -4.25 -8.72 -3.20
N PRO A 401 -4.00 -10.01 -3.49
CA PRO A 401 -5.06 -10.88 -3.99
C PRO A 401 -6.16 -11.08 -2.93
N SER A 402 -7.40 -11.22 -3.41
CA SER A 402 -8.52 -11.64 -2.56
C SER A 402 -8.30 -13.08 -2.10
N ARG A 403 -8.94 -13.47 -1.00
CA ARG A 403 -8.82 -14.83 -0.41
C ARG A 403 -8.97 -15.96 -1.42
N LYS A 404 -9.90 -15.83 -2.36
CA LYS A 404 -10.18 -16.85 -3.37
C LYS A 404 -9.09 -16.96 -4.45
N LYS A 405 -8.27 -15.92 -4.67
CA LYS A 405 -7.35 -15.82 -5.82
C LYS A 405 -5.86 -15.94 -5.47
N ARG A 406 -5.50 -16.25 -4.21
CA ARG A 406 -4.09 -16.17 -3.75
C ARG A 406 -3.19 -17.26 -4.31
N ALA A 407 -3.72 -18.47 -4.47
CA ALA A 407 -2.97 -19.59 -5.03
C ALA A 407 -2.95 -19.58 -6.56
N LEU A 408 -3.80 -18.77 -7.20
CA LEU A 408 -3.98 -18.82 -8.66
C LEU A 408 -2.71 -18.40 -9.40
N GLU A 409 -2.14 -17.26 -9.04
CA GLU A 409 -0.93 -16.74 -9.68
C GLU A 409 0.27 -17.71 -9.58
N PRO A 410 0.68 -18.17 -8.38
CA PRO A 410 1.76 -19.17 -8.28
C PRO A 410 1.45 -20.48 -9.00
N ALA A 411 0.18 -20.93 -8.99
CA ALA A 411 -0.21 -22.14 -9.71
C ALA A 411 -0.01 -21.99 -11.22
N VAL A 412 -0.39 -20.85 -11.79
CA VAL A 412 -0.20 -20.55 -13.22
C VAL A 412 1.28 -20.53 -13.59
N TYR A 413 2.13 -19.85 -12.83
CA TYR A 413 3.56 -19.81 -13.14
C TYR A 413 4.28 -21.15 -12.90
N ASN A 414 3.83 -21.94 -11.93
CA ASN A 414 4.35 -23.30 -11.74
C ASN A 414 3.97 -24.20 -12.93
N ALA A 415 2.74 -24.07 -13.42
CA ALA A 415 2.24 -24.83 -14.56
C ALA A 415 2.87 -24.41 -15.89
N SER A 416 3.23 -23.13 -16.06
CA SER A 416 3.83 -22.64 -17.30
C SER A 416 5.27 -23.12 -17.51
N VAL A 417 6.00 -23.52 -16.46
CA VAL A 417 7.39 -24.00 -16.53
C VAL A 417 8.35 -23.11 -17.36
N SER A 418 8.07 -21.81 -17.39
CA SER A 418 8.81 -20.83 -18.22
C SER A 418 8.63 -20.98 -19.74
N ASP A 419 7.56 -21.64 -20.16
CA ASP A 419 7.11 -21.67 -21.56
C ASP A 419 6.68 -20.27 -22.00
N LEU A 420 6.76 -20.02 -23.31
CA LEU A 420 6.33 -18.79 -23.97
C LEU A 420 6.95 -17.52 -23.36
N GLY A 421 8.21 -17.61 -22.91
CA GLY A 421 8.94 -16.47 -22.34
C GLY A 421 8.50 -16.08 -20.93
N THR A 422 7.69 -16.91 -20.24
CA THR A 422 7.29 -16.63 -18.84
C THR A 422 8.49 -16.74 -17.89
N PRO A 423 8.61 -15.85 -16.88
CA PRO A 423 9.76 -15.85 -15.98
C PRO A 423 9.75 -17.10 -15.08
N VAL A 424 10.92 -17.49 -14.56
CA VAL A 424 11.02 -18.69 -13.71
C VAL A 424 10.52 -18.34 -12.31
N HIS A 425 9.38 -18.88 -11.91
CA HIS A 425 8.87 -18.73 -10.55
C HIS A 425 9.73 -19.50 -9.54
N LEU A 426 10.20 -18.79 -8.50
CA LEU A 426 10.95 -19.38 -7.39
C LEU A 426 10.03 -19.68 -6.21
N MET A 427 9.33 -18.64 -5.75
CA MET A 427 8.45 -18.74 -4.60
C MET A 427 7.39 -17.64 -4.61
N SER A 428 6.23 -17.97 -4.06
CA SER A 428 5.20 -17.01 -3.66
C SER A 428 4.89 -17.18 -2.19
N PHE A 429 4.75 -16.10 -1.44
CA PHE A 429 4.42 -16.20 -0.02
C PHE A 429 3.52 -15.06 0.46
N GLU A 430 2.77 -15.35 1.51
CA GLU A 430 1.97 -14.36 2.23
C GLU A 430 2.85 -13.64 3.26
N VAL A 431 2.80 -12.32 3.31
CA VAL A 431 3.58 -11.54 4.26
C VAL A 431 2.94 -11.64 5.65
N THR A 432 3.73 -12.11 6.62
CA THR A 432 3.32 -12.28 8.01
C THR A 432 4.00 -11.26 8.93
N LEU A 433 3.28 -10.83 9.94
CA LEU A 433 3.77 -10.00 11.03
C LEU A 433 4.44 -10.87 12.11
N SER A 434 5.20 -10.21 12.99
CA SER A 434 5.93 -10.88 14.07
C SER A 434 5.03 -11.60 15.08
N ASP A 435 3.76 -11.22 15.15
CA ASP A 435 2.74 -11.86 15.99
C ASP A 435 1.99 -13.00 15.26
N GLY A 436 2.39 -13.34 14.04
CA GLY A 436 1.81 -14.41 13.23
C GLY A 436 0.64 -13.97 12.33
N SER A 437 0.08 -12.78 12.55
CA SER A 437 -1.01 -12.26 11.71
C SER A 437 -0.53 -11.90 10.30
N GLY A 438 -1.44 -11.87 9.33
CA GLY A 438 -1.10 -11.45 7.97
C GLY A 438 -1.02 -9.93 7.82
N TRP A 439 -0.13 -9.46 6.94
CA TRP A 439 -0.15 -8.08 6.44
C TRP A 439 -1.40 -7.86 5.58
N SER A 440 -2.51 -7.54 6.24
CA SER A 440 -3.85 -7.61 5.68
C SER A 440 -4.71 -6.42 6.12
N ASN A 441 -5.75 -6.13 5.35
CA ASN A 441 -6.73 -5.09 5.70
C ASN A 441 -7.85 -5.60 6.61
N ALA A 442 -7.71 -6.82 7.17
CA ALA A 442 -8.78 -7.50 7.89
C ALA A 442 -9.32 -6.69 9.06
N TYR A 443 -8.41 -6.08 9.83
CA TYR A 443 -8.76 -5.31 11.01
C TYR A 443 -9.34 -3.92 10.69
N PHE A 444 -9.45 -3.52 9.43
CA PHE A 444 -10.23 -2.34 9.02
C PHE A 444 -11.65 -2.69 8.59
N LEU A 445 -11.95 -3.97 8.40
CA LEU A 445 -13.21 -4.45 7.88
C LEU A 445 -14.10 -4.98 9.02
N PRO A 446 -15.43 -4.90 8.87
CA PRO A 446 -16.34 -5.58 9.77
C PRO A 446 -16.24 -7.09 9.58
N THR A 447 -16.67 -7.86 10.58
CA THR A 447 -16.93 -9.29 10.37
C THR A 447 -18.10 -9.49 9.41
N SER A 448 -18.24 -10.67 8.80
CA SER A 448 -19.38 -10.97 7.91
C SER A 448 -20.72 -10.79 8.62
N SER A 449 -20.81 -11.02 9.93
CA SER A 449 -22.02 -10.81 10.72
C SER A 449 -22.34 -9.33 10.97
N GLU A 450 -21.33 -8.47 11.01
CA GLU A 450 -21.47 -7.02 11.29
C GLU A 450 -21.54 -6.19 10.00
N ALA A 451 -21.22 -6.79 8.85
CA ALA A 451 -21.04 -6.07 7.59
C ALA A 451 -22.26 -5.23 7.18
N ARG A 452 -23.48 -5.76 7.38
CA ARG A 452 -24.71 -5.06 7.04
C ARG A 452 -24.90 -3.80 7.90
N ASP A 453 -24.68 -3.91 9.20
CA ASP A 453 -24.86 -2.79 10.13
C ASP A 453 -23.77 -1.72 9.95
N ALA A 454 -22.55 -2.14 9.60
CA ALA A 454 -21.44 -1.24 9.32
C ALA A 454 -21.47 -0.63 7.92
N PHE A 455 -22.35 -1.06 7.01
CA PHE A 455 -22.34 -0.58 5.62
C PHE A 455 -22.80 0.87 5.52
N PHE A 456 -22.02 1.70 4.83
CA PHE A 456 -22.33 3.12 4.59
C PHE A 456 -22.58 3.40 3.11
N SER A 457 -23.82 3.74 2.77
CA SER A 457 -24.17 4.11 1.39
C SER A 457 -23.75 5.54 1.05
N LEU A 458 -22.79 5.68 0.13
CA LEU A 458 -22.34 6.98 -0.39
C LEU A 458 -23.39 7.69 -1.27
N SER A 459 -24.35 6.97 -1.84
CA SER A 459 -25.36 7.53 -2.74
C SER A 459 -26.61 8.00 -2.01
N GLY A 460 -26.73 7.76 -0.70
CA GLY A 460 -27.96 7.95 0.07
C GLY A 460 -29.08 6.95 -0.29
N ASN A 461 -28.92 6.16 -1.36
CA ASN A 461 -29.79 5.05 -1.69
C ASN A 461 -29.23 3.80 -1.04
N THR A 462 -29.93 3.29 -0.03
CA THR A 462 -29.60 2.04 0.68
C THR A 462 -30.17 0.81 -0.02
N SER A 463 -30.37 0.85 -1.35
CA SER A 463 -30.91 -0.30 -2.07
C SER A 463 -29.96 -1.49 -1.91
N GLU A 464 -30.54 -2.66 -1.60
CA GLU A 464 -29.81 -3.92 -1.36
C GLU A 464 -28.83 -4.27 -2.50
N ASP A 465 -29.11 -3.79 -3.72
CA ASP A 465 -28.34 -4.03 -4.95
C ASP A 465 -26.90 -3.52 -4.93
N THR A 466 -26.51 -2.67 -3.96
CA THR A 466 -25.16 -2.07 -3.91
C THR A 466 -24.25 -2.62 -2.81
N PHE A 467 -24.76 -3.50 -1.94
CA PHE A 467 -23.96 -4.10 -0.88
C PHE A 467 -23.13 -5.28 -1.40
N GLU A 468 -21.86 -5.31 -1.06
CA GLU A 468 -20.96 -6.44 -1.29
C GLU A 468 -20.32 -6.87 0.04
N ASP A 469 -20.01 -8.16 0.20
CA ASP A 469 -19.34 -8.66 1.40
C ASP A 469 -17.95 -8.01 1.60
N PRO A 470 -17.45 -7.90 2.85
CA PRO A 470 -16.10 -7.40 3.13
C PRO A 470 -15.00 -8.13 2.34
N ASP A 471 -14.23 -7.37 1.56
CA ASP A 471 -13.19 -7.92 0.69
C ASP A 471 -11.84 -8.01 1.42
N HIS A 472 -11.61 -9.16 2.04
CA HIS A 472 -10.40 -9.46 2.79
C HIS A 472 -9.21 -9.79 1.87
N ARG A 473 -8.16 -8.96 1.97
CA ARG A 473 -6.93 -9.05 1.18
C ARG A 473 -5.70 -9.03 2.08
N SER A 474 -4.67 -9.72 1.65
CA SER A 474 -3.33 -9.70 2.27
C SER A 474 -2.29 -9.49 1.20
N MET A 475 -1.13 -8.99 1.60
CA MET A 475 -0.02 -8.82 0.70
C MET A 475 0.67 -10.15 0.42
N TRP A 476 0.83 -10.42 -0.87
CA TRP A 476 1.57 -11.55 -1.40
C TRP A 476 2.78 -11.05 -2.17
N VAL A 477 3.89 -11.74 -2.00
CA VAL A 477 5.13 -11.52 -2.73
C VAL A 477 5.37 -12.74 -3.62
N THR A 478 5.53 -12.51 -4.92
CA THR A 478 5.98 -13.52 -5.88
C THR A 478 7.36 -13.15 -6.38
N VAL A 479 8.30 -14.07 -6.26
CA VAL A 479 9.69 -13.89 -6.70
C VAL A 479 9.97 -14.76 -7.91
N PHE A 480 10.58 -14.14 -8.92
CA PHE A 480 10.96 -14.75 -10.18
C PHE A 480 12.44 -14.56 -10.47
N VAL A 481 12.96 -15.41 -11.36
CA VAL A 481 14.24 -15.20 -12.05
C VAL A 481 13.97 -14.62 -13.43
N GLY A 482 14.63 -13.49 -13.71
CA GLY A 482 14.51 -12.76 -14.96
C GLY A 482 13.18 -12.01 -15.13
N ASP A 483 13.18 -11.08 -16.08
CA ASP A 483 12.05 -10.19 -16.37
C ASP A 483 10.98 -10.86 -17.28
N GLY A 484 11.30 -12.04 -17.83
CA GLY A 484 10.52 -12.68 -18.89
C GLY A 484 10.85 -12.09 -20.27
N GLU A 485 10.14 -12.52 -21.30
CA GLU A 485 10.27 -11.99 -22.67
C GLU A 485 9.01 -11.23 -23.09
N SER A 486 9.20 -10.09 -23.77
CA SER A 486 8.10 -9.30 -24.32
C SER A 486 7.59 -9.92 -25.61
N LEU A 487 6.26 -9.96 -25.80
CA LEU A 487 5.64 -10.36 -27.06
C LEU A 487 6.03 -9.44 -28.23
N GLU A 488 6.40 -8.19 -27.95
CA GLU A 488 6.91 -7.25 -28.96
C GLU A 488 8.23 -7.72 -29.58
N ASN A 489 8.98 -8.55 -28.86
CA ASN A 489 10.25 -9.13 -29.31
C ASN A 489 10.08 -10.54 -29.88
N CYS A 490 8.84 -11.03 -30.02
CA CYS A 490 8.58 -12.37 -30.52
C CYS A 490 8.96 -12.47 -32.00
N THR A 491 9.93 -13.32 -32.32
CA THR A 491 10.40 -13.52 -33.70
C THR A 491 9.64 -14.62 -34.44
N SER A 492 8.77 -15.37 -33.76
CA SER A 492 7.98 -16.48 -34.31
C SER A 492 6.50 -16.12 -34.32
N ALA A 493 5.91 -16.02 -35.52
CA ALA A 493 4.48 -15.78 -35.65
C ALA A 493 3.64 -16.91 -35.01
N LEU A 494 4.15 -18.14 -35.04
CA LEU A 494 3.47 -19.30 -34.46
C LEU A 494 3.47 -19.24 -32.93
N ASP A 495 4.62 -18.91 -32.32
CA ASP A 495 4.75 -18.78 -30.86
C ASP A 495 3.88 -17.61 -30.37
N LEU A 496 3.81 -16.52 -31.15
CA LEU A 496 2.90 -15.41 -30.87
C LEU A 496 1.43 -15.85 -30.94
N CYS A 497 1.02 -16.58 -31.98
CA CYS A 497 -0.34 -17.10 -32.10
C CYS A 497 -0.69 -18.06 -30.96
N GLU A 498 0.22 -18.96 -30.61
CA GLU A 498 0.04 -19.90 -29.49
C GLU A 498 -0.08 -19.15 -28.17
N CYS A 499 0.79 -18.16 -27.92
CA CYS A 499 0.71 -17.34 -26.71
C CYS A 499 -0.60 -16.56 -26.62
N LEU A 500 -1.03 -15.91 -27.69
CA LEU A 500 -2.30 -15.18 -27.73
C LEU A 500 -3.50 -16.12 -27.55
N LEU A 501 -3.47 -17.31 -28.14
CA LEU A 501 -4.51 -18.33 -27.95
C LEU A 501 -4.58 -18.79 -26.50
N GLN A 502 -3.44 -19.11 -25.88
CA GLN A 502 -3.37 -19.51 -24.48
C GLN A 502 -3.86 -18.38 -23.55
N ALA A 503 -3.50 -17.13 -23.83
CA ALA A 503 -3.98 -15.96 -23.10
C ALA A 503 -5.51 -15.80 -23.22
N ALA A 504 -6.05 -15.90 -24.44
CA ALA A 504 -7.49 -15.81 -24.69
C ALA A 504 -8.28 -16.95 -24.00
N LEU A 505 -7.77 -18.18 -24.05
CA LEU A 505 -8.37 -19.32 -23.36
C LEU A 505 -8.30 -19.17 -21.83
N GLY A 506 -7.21 -18.59 -21.32
CA GLY A 506 -7.08 -18.23 -19.91
C GLY A 506 -8.12 -17.20 -19.47
N GLU A 507 -8.33 -16.15 -20.26
CA GLU A 507 -9.33 -15.10 -19.98
C GLU A 507 -10.75 -15.69 -19.94
N LEU A 508 -11.11 -16.54 -20.92
CA LEU A 508 -12.41 -17.21 -20.97
C LEU A 508 -12.67 -18.12 -19.76
N ASN A 509 -11.64 -18.79 -19.25
CA ASN A 509 -11.75 -19.62 -18.05
C ASN A 509 -11.83 -18.80 -16.75
N VAL A 510 -11.23 -17.61 -16.70
CA VAL A 510 -11.30 -16.71 -15.52
C VAL A 510 -12.64 -15.99 -15.46
N SER A 511 -13.30 -15.72 -16.59
CA SER A 511 -14.65 -15.13 -16.65
C SER A 511 -15.78 -16.10 -16.29
N ALA A 512 -15.49 -17.40 -16.19
CA ALA A 512 -16.45 -18.44 -15.82
C ALA A 512 -16.52 -18.72 -14.29
N TYR A 513 -15.72 -18.01 -13.48
CA TYR A 513 -15.69 -18.07 -12.00
C TYR A 513 -15.87 -16.68 -11.39
#